data_AF-S4PU89-F1
#
_entry.id   AF-S4PU89-F1
#
_cell.length_a   1.000
_cell.length_b   1.000
_cell.length_c   1.000
_cell.angle_alpha   90.00
_cell.angle_beta   90.00
_cell.angle_gamma   90.00
#
_symmetry.space_group_name_H-M   'P 1'
#
loop_
_entity.id
_entity.type
_entity.pdbx_description
1 polymer ?
#
loop_
_entity_poly.entity_id
_entity_poly.type
_entity_poly.pdbx_seq_one_letter_code
_entity_poly.pdbx_strand_id
1 'polypeptide(L)' 'MLPWVVLGIVLAIGLLISILHTSITYYLDGQQHALIATLILIGGLIYLCIYLYLWAVVFSQYLDVRD' A
#
# COMPACT_ATOMS: atom_id res chain seq x y z
N MET A 1 -16.94 -3.83 -14.03
CA MET A 1 -17.00 -3.31 -12.64
C MET A 1 -16.24 -4.20 -11.67
N LEU A 2 -16.51 -5.51 -11.63
CA LEU A 2 -15.73 -6.51 -10.89
C LEU A 2 -14.19 -6.44 -11.09
N PRO A 3 -13.65 -6.33 -12.32
CA PRO A 3 -12.20 -6.35 -12.51
C PRO A 3 -11.50 -5.12 -11.92
N TRP A 4 -12.16 -3.95 -11.85
CA TRP A 4 -11.55 -2.75 -11.26
C TRP A 4 -11.37 -2.89 -9.75
N VAL A 5 -12.36 -3.49 -9.08
CA VAL A 5 -12.29 -3.78 -7.65
C VAL A 5 -11.17 -4.79 -7.37
N VAL A 6 -11.10 -5.85 -8.17
CA VAL A 6 -10.04 -6.86 -8.09
C VAL A 6 -8.66 -6.24 -8.35
N LEU A 7 -8.54 -5.35 -9.34
CA LEU A 7 -7.27 -4.68 -9.67
C LEU A 7 -6.75 -3.84 -8.51
N GLY A 8 -7.64 -3.09 -7.83
CA GLY A 8 -7.25 -2.29 -6.66
C GLY A 8 -6.81 -3.12 -5.47
N ILE A 9 -7.51 -4.23 -5.18
CA ILE A 9 -7.14 -5.15 -4.10
C ILE A 9 -5.79 -5.83 -4.41
N VAL A 10 -5.59 -6.30 -5.64
CA VAL A 10 -4.32 -6.90 -6.08
C VAL A 10 -3.17 -5.89 -5.97
N LEU A 11 -3.39 -4.63 -6.32
CA LEU A 11 -2.39 -3.58 -6.15
C LEU A 11 -2.07 -3.34 -4.68
N ALA A 12 -3.09 -3.24 -3.81
CA ALA A 12 -2.89 -3.02 -2.37
C ALA A 12 -2.07 -4.16 -1.74
N ILE A 13 -2.38 -5.40 -2.09
CA ILE A 13 -1.66 -6.59 -1.61
C ILE A 13 -0.22 -6.59 -2.13
N GLY A 14 -0.02 -6.33 -3.43
CA GLY A 14 1.32 -6.26 -4.02
C GLY A 14 2.18 -5.16 -3.39
N LEU A 15 1.58 -4.00 -3.12
CA LEU A 15 2.24 -2.88 -2.47
C LEU A 15 2.63 -3.22 -1.02
N LEU A 16 1.75 -3.89 -0.28
CA LEU A 16 2.04 -4.37 1.08
C LEU A 16 3.21 -5.35 1.08
N ILE A 17 3.19 -6.36 0.19
CA ILE A 17 4.27 -7.35 0.06
C ILE A 17 5.59 -6.65 -0.31
N SER A 18 5.55 -5.69 -1.23
CA SER A 18 6.75 -4.94 -1.65
C SER A 18 7.36 -4.14 -0.50
N ILE A 19 6.56 -3.43 0.30
CA ILE A 19 7.04 -2.66 1.47
C ILE A 19 7.66 -3.59 2.51
N LEU A 20 6.99 -4.72 2.81
CA LEU A 20 7.50 -5.71 3.76
C LEU A 20 8.84 -6.29 3.27
N HIS A 21 8.93 -6.69 2.00
CA HIS A 21 10.15 -7.23 1.42
C HIS A 21 11.31 -6.23 1.53
N THR A 22 11.11 -4.99 1.07
CA THR A 22 12.14 -3.94 1.17
C THR A 22 12.54 -3.68 2.61
N SER A 23 11.59 -3.58 3.55
CA SER A 23 11.91 -3.37 4.97
C SER A 23 12.71 -4.51 5.56
N ILE A 24 12.35 -5.77 5.27
CA ILE A 24 13.03 -6.97 5.79
C ILE A 24 14.45 -7.05 5.24
N THR A 25 14.66 -6.80 3.95
CA THR A 25 16.00 -6.76 3.35
C THR A 25 16.88 -5.70 4.03
N TYR A 26 16.35 -4.50 4.29
CA TYR A 26 17.07 -3.44 5.01
C TYR A 26 17.37 -3.78 6.48
N TYR A 27 16.55 -4.62 7.12
CA TYR A 27 16.82 -5.13 8.48
C TYR A 27 17.90 -6.21 8.50
N LEU A 28 17.95 -7.08 7.48
CA LEU A 28 18.93 -8.18 7.41
C LEU A 28 20.33 -7.73 6.96
N ASP A 29 20.45 -6.66 6.18
CA ASP A 29 21.73 -6.19 5.62
C ASP A 29 22.70 -5.59 6.67
N GLY A 30 22.30 -5.58 7.95
CA GLY A 30 23.23 -5.57 9.09
C GLY A 30 23.98 -4.26 9.38
N GLN A 31 23.88 -3.23 8.55
CA GLN A 31 24.62 -1.97 8.73
C GLN A 31 23.80 -0.93 9.49
N GLN A 32 23.46 -1.12 10.77
CA GLN A 32 22.97 -0.09 11.73
C GLN A 32 21.96 0.97 11.20
N HIS A 33 21.24 0.70 10.12
CA HIS A 33 20.33 1.60 9.44
C HIS A 33 18.88 1.26 9.79
N ALA A 34 18.66 0.77 11.02
CA ALA A 34 17.33 0.48 11.54
C ALA A 34 16.41 1.72 11.45
N LEU A 35 16.96 2.93 11.60
CA LEU A 35 16.22 4.18 11.41
C LEU A 35 15.71 4.34 9.98
N ILE A 36 16.52 4.03 8.97
CA ILE A 36 16.13 4.11 7.55
C ILE A 36 15.11 3.01 7.24
N ALA A 37 15.32 1.79 7.75
CA ALA A 37 14.36 0.69 7.60
C ALA A 37 12.99 1.06 8.19
N THR A 38 12.98 1.66 9.39
CA THR A 38 11.74 2.08 10.07
C THR A 38 11.07 3.24 9.32
N LEU A 39 11.84 4.18 8.77
CA LEU A 39 11.33 5.29 7.96
C LEU A 39 10.68 4.79 6.67
N ILE A 40 11.28 3.82 6.00
CA ILE A 40 10.75 3.20 4.78
C ILE A 40 9.46 2.41 5.08
N LEU A 41 9.44 1.66 6.19
CA LEU A 41 8.25 0.91 6.61
C LEU A 41 7.09 1.87 6.92
N ILE A 42 7.33 2.91 7.73
CA ILE A 42 6.32 3.91 8.08
C ILE A 42 5.86 4.69 6.85
N GLY A 43 6.80 5.14 6.00
CA GLY A 43 6.48 5.84 4.76
C GLY A 43 5.66 4.99 3.80
N GLY A 44 6.02 3.72 3.64
CA GLY A 44 5.26 2.75 2.85
C GLY A 44 3.86 2.50 3.41
N LEU A 45 3.71 2.39 4.73
CA LEU A 45 2.41 2.19 5.37
C LEU A 45 1.49 3.40 5.21
N ILE A 46 2.03 4.61 5.33
CA ILE A 46 1.30 5.85 5.07
C ILE A 46 0.83 5.88 3.61
N TYR A 47 1.72 5.53 2.67
CA TYR A 47 1.38 5.46 1.25
C TYR A 47 0.27 4.45 0.97
N LEU A 48 0.29 3.28 1.63
CA LEU A 48 -0.77 2.27 1.54
C LEU A 48 -2.10 2.81 2.08
N CYS A 49 -2.12 3.53 3.20
CA CYS A 49 -3.32 4.18 3.72
C CYS A 49 -3.90 5.21 2.73
N ILE A 50 -3.05 6.06 2.14
CA ILE A 50 -3.48 7.04 1.13
C ILE A 50 -4.04 6.33 -0.10
N TYR A 51 -3.39 5.26 -0.55
CA TYR A 51 -3.86 4.45 -1.67
C TYR A 51 -5.25 3.87 -1.40
N LEU A 52 -5.47 3.26 -0.23
CA LEU A 52 -6.78 2.72 0.16
C LEU A 52 -7.84 3.82 0.26
N TYR A 53 -7.49 5.00 0.78
CA TYR A 53 -8.40 6.14 0.86
C TYR A 53 -8.84 6.63 -0.52
N LEU A 54 -7.88 6.89 -1.42
CA LEU A 54 -8.16 7.31 -2.79
C LEU A 54 -9.01 6.25 -3.52
N TRP A 55 -8.72 4.97 -3.29
CA TRP A 55 -9.49 3.89 -3.87
C TRP A 55 -10.93 3.84 -3.33
N ALA A 56 -11.13 4.04 -2.02
CA ALA A 56 -12.46 4.11 -1.41
C ALA A 56 -13.29 5.31 -1.90
N VAL A 57 -12.65 6.48 -2.09
CA VAL A 57 -13.30 7.68 -2.66
C VAL A 57 -13.79 7.40 -4.08
N VAL A 58 -12.93 6.82 -4.91
CA VAL A 58 -13.28 6.42 -6.28
C VAL A 58 -14.44 5.42 -6.26
N PHE A 59 -14.41 4.44 -5.34
CA PHE A 59 -15.50 3.48 -5.18
C PHE A 59 -16.82 4.14 -4.76
N SER A 60 -16.78 5.17 -3.91
CA SER A 60 -17.97 5.93 -3.49
C SER A 60 -18.63 6.64 -4.67
N GLN A 61 -17.84 7.28 -5.55
CA GLN A 61 -18.37 7.98 -6.74
C GLN A 61 -19.05 7.00 -7.71
N TYR A 62 -18.55 5.77 -7.81
CA TYR A 62 -19.17 4.75 -8.65
C TYR A 62 -20.47 4.16 -8.08
N LEU A 63 -20.66 4.19 -6.77
CA LEU A 63 -21.93 3.83 -6.13
C LEU A 63 -22.96 4.94 -6.31
N ASP A 64 -22.55 6.19 -6.14
CA ASP A 64 -23.41 7.38 -6.25
C ASP A 64 -24.00 7.58 -7.66
N VAL A 65 -23.23 7.28 -8.72
CA VAL A 65 -23.70 7.36 -10.12
C VAL A 65 -24.67 6.23 -10.50
N ARG A 66 -24.84 5.22 -9.64
CA ARG A 66 -25.63 4.01 -9.94
C ARG A 66 -27.02 4.00 -9.30
N ASP A 67 -27.29 4.90 -8.36
CA ASP A 67 -28.63 5.31 -7.90
C ASP A 67 -29.19 6.43 -8.80
#